data_AF-A0AA90QJS0-F1
#
_entry.id   AF-A0AA90QJS0-F1
#
_cell.length_a   1.000
_cell.length_b   1.000
_cell.length_c   1.000
_cell.angle_alpha   90.00
_cell.angle_beta   90.00
_cell.angle_gamma   90.00
#
_symmetry.space_group_name_H-M   'P 1'
#
loop_
_entity.id
_entity.type
_entity.pdbx_description
1 polymer ?
#
loop_
_entity_poly.entity_id
_entity_poly.type
_entity_poly.pdbx_seq_one_letter_code
_entity_poly.pdbx_strand_id
1 'polypeptide(L)'
;MQPIHQVTAALAALFAAASGSALAQDEHAHASFCAPTTKATPVLSTSDFDGDRTVTRNDLRMLRQQVRTGQYVAFFDRNADHVLDSKDIAIAVAETGSLSTELDRQLAAAYRATKAYRNIRAAVHDGFVPWTPSFRGHGTHWVQRPEKGSLGYAFDPGAPEGLNYDAKGRLWAVFYYSGPSPTRLNGEKYPPGDSFVPFAHLYGEGFSGEQDVWHHHNGVCFTGLNYEQPTLAARKLSFRQGLSPKQCLPASAVAKGLPVSPDVKWTPQFHMLHAWIYELNRCGTFAHAHPDLAPSSPPLESSLPKENVDPQNPHPAYPFARGTMCSWLGELGQVPPFCVRQK
;
A
#
# COMPACT_ATOMS: atom_id res chain seq x y z
N MET A 1 -51.82 -51.54 -5.59
CA MET A 1 -50.54 -52.08 -5.08
C MET A 1 -49.48 -51.87 -6.15
N GLN A 2 -48.45 -51.08 -5.86
CA GLN A 2 -47.14 -51.17 -6.53
C GLN A 2 -46.52 -52.57 -6.29
N PRO A 3 -45.63 -53.12 -7.15
CA PRO A 3 -44.27 -52.59 -7.45
C PRO A 3 -43.89 -52.61 -8.94
N ILE A 4 -43.20 -51.59 -9.48
CA ILE A 4 -41.74 -51.34 -9.49
C ILE A 4 -40.95 -52.49 -10.13
N HIS A 5 -40.73 -52.36 -11.45
CA HIS A 5 -39.69 -53.08 -12.19
C HIS A 5 -38.37 -52.31 -12.13
N GLN A 6 -37.29 -53.03 -11.83
CA GLN A 6 -35.91 -52.62 -12.02
C GLN A 6 -35.51 -52.75 -13.49
N VAL A 7 -34.77 -51.76 -14.04
CA VAL A 7 -33.71 -51.99 -15.04
C VAL A 7 -32.57 -50.99 -14.81
N THR A 8 -31.38 -51.55 -14.69
CA THR A 8 -30.03 -50.98 -14.66
C THR A 8 -29.60 -50.31 -15.97
N ALA A 9 -28.78 -49.24 -15.89
CA ALA A 9 -27.43 -49.10 -16.48
C ALA A 9 -27.09 -47.67 -16.96
N ALA A 10 -26.07 -47.11 -16.28
CA ALA A 10 -24.93 -46.31 -16.76
C ALA A 10 -25.06 -45.41 -18.02
N LEU A 11 -24.67 -44.13 -17.93
CA LEU A 11 -23.30 -43.66 -18.17
C LEU A 11 -23.20 -42.13 -17.95
N ALA A 12 -21.95 -41.69 -17.81
CA ALA A 12 -21.48 -40.37 -17.42
C ALA A 12 -21.92 -39.18 -18.29
N ALA A 13 -22.02 -38.00 -17.65
CA ALA A 13 -21.54 -36.75 -18.23
C ALA A 13 -21.07 -35.83 -17.09
N LEU A 14 -19.75 -35.77 -16.93
CA LEU A 14 -19.05 -34.65 -16.31
C LEU A 14 -19.40 -33.37 -17.07
N PHE A 15 -19.68 -32.28 -16.37
CA PHE A 15 -19.15 -30.95 -16.72
C PHE A 15 -18.99 -30.10 -15.45
N ALA A 16 -17.75 -30.11 -14.96
CA ALA A 16 -16.99 -29.01 -14.38
C ALA A 16 -17.71 -27.99 -13.46
N ALA A 17 -17.77 -28.34 -12.18
CA ALA A 17 -17.54 -27.35 -11.12
C ALA A 17 -16.02 -27.10 -11.05
N ALA A 18 -15.54 -26.12 -11.83
CA ALA A 18 -14.17 -25.63 -11.77
C ALA A 18 -14.11 -24.21 -12.36
N SER A 19 -14.72 -23.23 -11.68
CA SER A 19 -14.18 -21.88 -11.71
C SER A 19 -13.08 -21.82 -10.66
N GLY A 20 -11.98 -22.49 -10.99
CA GLY A 20 -10.75 -22.46 -10.22
C GLY A 20 -10.25 -21.03 -10.09
N SER A 21 -9.73 -20.77 -8.91
CA SER A 21 -8.70 -19.81 -8.57
C SER A 21 -8.10 -19.07 -9.78
N ALA A 22 -8.21 -17.75 -9.73
CA ALA A 22 -7.43 -16.83 -10.54
C ALA A 22 -5.93 -17.15 -10.38
N LEU A 23 -5.41 -17.98 -11.27
CA LEU A 23 -3.99 -18.24 -11.46
C LEU A 23 -3.61 -17.71 -12.84
N ALA A 24 -3.22 -16.44 -12.85
CA ALA A 24 -2.26 -15.83 -13.77
C ALA A 24 -1.99 -14.39 -13.28
N GLN A 25 -1.39 -14.26 -12.08
CA GLN A 25 -0.64 -13.08 -11.70
C GLN A 25 0.71 -13.16 -12.43
N ASP A 26 0.69 -12.85 -13.71
CA ASP A 26 1.91 -12.78 -14.52
C ASP A 26 1.90 -11.43 -15.23
N GLU A 27 2.46 -10.43 -14.55
CA GLU A 27 3.15 -9.28 -15.14
C GLU A 27 3.70 -8.41 -14.00
N HIS A 28 5.00 -8.53 -13.74
CA HIS A 28 5.79 -7.63 -12.88
C HIS A 28 5.91 -6.23 -13.52
N ALA A 29 4.77 -5.57 -13.68
CA ALA A 29 4.70 -4.12 -13.76
C ALA A 29 4.28 -3.64 -12.36
N HIS A 30 4.97 -2.64 -11.81
CA HIS A 30 4.66 -2.02 -10.52
C HIS A 30 3.26 -1.38 -10.42
N ALA A 31 2.42 -1.58 -11.44
CA ALA A 31 1.03 -1.17 -11.50
C ALA A 31 0.29 -2.17 -12.40
N SER A 32 0.13 -3.42 -11.96
CA SER A 32 -0.81 -4.32 -12.61
C SER A 32 -2.20 -3.71 -12.46
N PHE A 33 -2.75 -3.22 -13.57
CA PHE A 33 -4.10 -2.68 -13.61
C PHE A 33 -5.05 -3.83 -13.92
N CYS A 34 -6.20 -3.83 -13.24
CA CYS A 34 -7.35 -4.62 -13.64
C CYS A 34 -7.80 -4.28 -15.06
N ALA A 35 -8.63 -5.16 -15.65
CA ALA A 35 -9.22 -4.93 -16.96
C ALA A 35 -9.99 -3.60 -16.98
N PRO A 36 -9.99 -2.84 -18.10
CA PRO A 36 -10.71 -1.57 -18.18
C PRO A 36 -12.21 -1.66 -17.91
N THR A 37 -12.79 -2.84 -18.12
CA THR A 37 -14.21 -3.16 -17.91
C THR A 37 -14.55 -3.57 -16.48
N THR A 38 -13.56 -3.73 -15.59
CA THR A 38 -13.80 -4.06 -14.19
C THR A 38 -14.62 -2.94 -13.53
N LYS A 39 -15.68 -3.33 -12.84
CA LYS A 39 -16.50 -2.39 -12.06
C LYS A 39 -15.89 -2.23 -10.68
N ALA A 40 -15.88 -0.99 -10.20
CA ALA A 40 -15.53 -0.72 -8.83
C ALA A 40 -16.57 -1.29 -7.86
N THR A 41 -16.14 -1.48 -6.62
CA THR A 41 -16.98 -1.87 -5.49
C THR A 41 -16.92 -0.77 -4.43
N PRO A 42 -17.96 -0.63 -3.59
CA PRO A 42 -17.92 0.29 -2.46
C PRO A 42 -16.73 0.01 -1.56
N VAL A 43 -16.16 1.07 -0.96
CA VAL A 43 -15.02 0.94 -0.05
C VAL A 43 -15.37 0.13 1.20
N LEU A 44 -16.56 0.37 1.76
CA LEU A 44 -17.07 -0.34 2.92
C LEU A 44 -18.09 -1.41 2.53
N SER A 45 -18.14 -2.51 3.25
CA SER A 45 -19.19 -3.53 3.08
C SER A 45 -20.54 -3.08 3.64
N THR A 46 -20.54 -2.17 4.62
CA THR A 46 -21.74 -1.55 5.22
C THR A 46 -21.53 -0.05 5.45
N SER A 47 -22.61 0.73 5.57
CA SER A 47 -22.57 2.19 5.78
C SER A 47 -22.23 2.60 7.23
N ASP A 48 -21.35 1.87 7.92
CA ASP A 48 -20.82 2.27 9.24
C ASP A 48 -19.63 3.21 9.03
N PHE A 49 -19.92 4.49 8.83
CA PHE A 49 -18.95 5.51 8.46
C PHE A 49 -18.15 6.03 9.67
N ASP A 50 -18.73 5.96 10.87
CA ASP A 50 -18.02 6.29 12.09
C ASP A 50 -17.29 5.10 12.73
N GLY A 51 -17.53 3.87 12.25
CA GLY A 51 -16.81 2.66 12.62
C GLY A 51 -17.19 2.14 14.01
N ASP A 52 -18.37 2.48 14.51
CA ASP A 52 -18.84 2.12 15.85
C ASP A 52 -19.43 0.70 15.97
N ARG A 53 -19.37 -0.06 14.86
CA ARG A 53 -19.82 -1.45 14.65
C ARG A 53 -21.23 -1.56 14.08
N THR A 54 -22.06 -0.52 14.12
CA THR A 54 -23.47 -0.65 13.72
C THR A 54 -23.90 0.53 12.86
N VAL A 55 -24.60 0.29 11.75
CA VAL A 55 -25.15 1.39 10.95
C VAL A 55 -26.26 2.10 11.72
N THR A 56 -26.03 3.34 12.14
CA THR A 56 -26.96 4.14 12.94
C THR A 56 -27.50 5.37 12.18
N ARG A 57 -28.34 6.15 12.87
CA ARG A 57 -28.76 7.48 12.38
C ARG A 57 -27.60 8.46 12.27
N ASN A 58 -26.49 8.22 12.98
CA ASN A 58 -25.33 9.09 12.91
C ASN A 58 -24.63 8.95 11.55
N ASP A 59 -24.48 7.72 11.06
CA ASP A 59 -23.93 7.42 9.73
C ASP A 59 -24.74 8.08 8.61
N LEU A 60 -26.07 7.97 8.68
CA LEU A 60 -26.96 8.64 7.74
C LEU A 60 -26.79 10.17 7.75
N ARG A 61 -26.50 10.75 8.92
CA ARG A 61 -26.23 12.19 9.05
C ARG A 61 -24.92 12.55 8.38
N MET A 62 -23.88 11.75 8.59
CA MET A 62 -22.56 11.92 7.97
C MET A 62 -22.66 11.86 6.44
N LEU A 63 -23.31 10.82 5.90
CA LEU A 63 -23.51 10.68 4.46
C LEU A 63 -24.31 11.85 3.87
N ARG A 64 -25.44 12.23 4.48
CA ARG A 64 -26.24 13.38 4.03
C ARG A 64 -25.44 14.67 4.05
N GLN A 65 -24.60 14.86 5.06
CA GLN A 65 -23.72 16.03 5.12
C GLN A 65 -22.69 15.98 3.98
N GLN A 66 -22.09 14.83 3.71
CA GLN A 66 -21.16 14.66 2.59
C GLN A 66 -21.82 14.97 1.25
N VAL A 67 -23.00 14.40 0.96
CA VAL A 67 -23.79 14.69 -0.25
C VAL A 67 -24.05 16.20 -0.39
N ARG A 68 -24.43 16.88 0.71
CA ARG A 68 -24.67 18.34 0.69
C ARG A 68 -23.43 19.17 0.39
N THR A 69 -22.24 18.70 0.75
CA THR A 69 -21.00 19.43 0.40
C THR A 69 -20.69 19.38 -1.10
N GLY A 70 -21.26 18.40 -1.83
CA GLY A 70 -20.96 18.16 -3.23
C GLY A 70 -19.52 17.66 -3.49
N GLN A 71 -18.72 17.44 -2.44
CA GLN A 71 -17.37 16.90 -2.59
C GLN A 71 -17.44 15.39 -2.64
N TYR A 72 -16.98 14.79 -3.73
CA TYR A 72 -16.87 13.35 -3.83
C TYR A 72 -15.80 12.80 -2.86
N VAL A 73 -16.11 11.64 -2.26
CA VAL A 73 -15.21 10.80 -1.46
C VAL A 73 -15.71 9.35 -1.58
N ALA A 74 -14.88 8.45 -2.12
CA ALA A 74 -15.26 7.06 -2.36
C ALA A 74 -15.70 6.29 -1.10
N PHE A 75 -15.17 6.64 0.07
CA PHE A 75 -15.60 6.10 1.36
C PHE A 75 -17.13 6.16 1.60
N PHE A 76 -17.82 7.17 1.05
CA PHE A 76 -19.26 7.37 1.20
C PHE A 76 -20.10 6.83 0.03
N ASP A 77 -19.47 6.40 -1.05
CA ASP A 77 -20.11 5.94 -2.28
C ASP A 77 -20.56 4.49 -2.09
N ARG A 78 -21.86 4.26 -1.94
CA ARG A 78 -22.45 2.97 -1.54
C ARG A 78 -22.83 2.11 -2.73
N ASN A 79 -22.96 2.69 -3.92
CA ASN A 79 -23.23 1.95 -5.14
C ASN A 79 -22.04 1.94 -6.12
N ALA A 80 -20.92 2.58 -5.75
CA ALA A 80 -19.70 2.67 -6.52
C ALA A 80 -19.91 3.23 -7.94
N ASP A 81 -20.78 4.24 -8.07
CA ASP A 81 -21.07 4.89 -9.36
C ASP A 81 -20.33 6.23 -9.58
N HIS A 82 -19.41 6.58 -8.65
CA HIS A 82 -18.61 7.80 -8.66
C HIS A 82 -19.44 9.09 -8.44
N VAL A 83 -20.65 8.94 -7.91
CA VAL A 83 -21.55 10.03 -7.53
C VAL A 83 -21.99 9.82 -6.09
N LEU A 84 -22.14 10.91 -5.32
CA LEU A 84 -22.77 10.87 -4.00
C LEU A 84 -24.16 11.51 -4.09
N ASP A 85 -25.21 10.69 -4.03
CA ASP A 85 -26.58 11.15 -4.25
C ASP A 85 -27.63 10.45 -3.34
N SER A 86 -28.90 10.56 -3.70
CA SER A 86 -30.02 9.95 -2.95
C SER A 86 -30.01 8.43 -2.95
N LYS A 87 -29.37 7.77 -3.93
CA LYS A 87 -29.25 6.32 -3.99
C LYS A 87 -28.33 5.80 -2.90
N ASP A 88 -27.21 6.48 -2.64
CA ASP A 88 -26.33 6.14 -1.53
C ASP A 88 -27.05 6.23 -0.19
N ILE A 89 -27.83 7.30 -0.02
CA ILE A 89 -28.66 7.50 1.16
C ILE A 89 -29.69 6.37 1.30
N ALA A 90 -30.33 5.95 0.20
CA ALA A 90 -31.32 4.88 0.22
C ALA A 90 -30.68 3.53 0.63
N ILE A 91 -29.48 3.23 0.13
CA ILE A 91 -28.72 2.03 0.52
C ILE A 91 -28.38 2.09 2.01
N ALA A 92 -27.81 3.20 2.48
CA ALA A 92 -27.45 3.35 3.89
C ALA A 92 -28.67 3.26 4.83
N VAL A 93 -29.84 3.75 4.39
CA VAL A 93 -31.10 3.60 5.16
C VAL A 93 -31.52 2.14 5.23
N ALA A 94 -31.41 1.38 4.13
CA ALA A 94 -31.72 -0.04 4.11
C ALA A 94 -30.76 -0.86 4.99
N GLU A 95 -29.52 -0.41 5.15
CA GLU A 95 -28.51 -1.05 6.01
C GLU A 95 -28.66 -0.70 7.50
N THR A 96 -29.55 0.22 7.89
CA THR A 96 -29.67 0.67 9.29
C THR A 96 -29.91 -0.49 10.26
N GLY A 97 -29.09 -0.58 11.31
CA GLY A 97 -29.08 -1.67 12.28
C GLY A 97 -28.19 -2.86 11.90
N SER A 98 -27.62 -2.89 10.71
CA SER A 98 -26.63 -3.92 10.31
C SER A 98 -25.32 -3.73 11.06
N LEU A 99 -24.64 -4.85 11.32
CA LEU A 99 -23.29 -4.85 11.88
C LEU A 99 -22.25 -4.68 10.79
N SER A 100 -21.22 -3.88 11.06
CA SER A 100 -20.06 -3.74 10.20
C SER A 100 -18.99 -4.80 10.49
N THR A 101 -18.16 -5.05 9.49
CA THR A 101 -17.00 -5.94 9.62
C THR A 101 -15.86 -5.25 10.37
N GLU A 102 -14.87 -6.01 10.85
CA GLU A 102 -13.66 -5.38 11.38
C GLU A 102 -12.95 -4.52 10.33
N LEU A 103 -12.90 -4.98 9.09
CA LEU A 103 -12.32 -4.22 7.98
C LEU A 103 -12.99 -2.85 7.80
N ASP A 104 -14.32 -2.79 7.85
CA ASP A 104 -15.07 -1.53 7.73
C ASP A 104 -14.65 -0.54 8.82
N ARG A 105 -14.52 -1.01 10.07
CA ARG A 105 -14.11 -0.17 11.20
C ARG A 105 -12.68 0.34 11.07
N GLN A 106 -11.78 -0.49 10.53
CA GLN A 106 -10.39 -0.12 10.27
C GLN A 106 -10.28 0.92 9.13
N LEU A 107 -11.05 0.76 8.06
CA LEU A 107 -11.15 1.75 6.99
C LEU A 107 -11.76 3.07 7.49
N ALA A 108 -12.76 3.00 8.38
CA ALA A 108 -13.32 4.18 9.04
C ALA A 108 -12.28 4.87 9.93
N ALA A 109 -11.44 4.13 10.65
CA ALA A 109 -10.32 4.70 11.42
C ALA A 109 -9.32 5.44 10.50
N ALA A 110 -8.91 4.82 9.39
CA ALA A 110 -8.03 5.44 8.41
C ALA A 110 -8.63 6.74 7.85
N TYR A 111 -9.91 6.71 7.45
CA TYR A 111 -10.62 7.89 6.96
C TYR A 111 -10.69 9.01 8.01
N ARG A 112 -11.12 8.70 9.25
CA ARG A 112 -11.23 9.69 10.32
C ARG A 112 -9.90 10.38 10.61
N ALA A 113 -8.80 9.61 10.63
CA ALA A 113 -7.47 10.11 10.92
C ALA A 113 -6.90 10.99 9.79
N THR A 114 -7.26 10.71 8.54
CA THR A 114 -6.62 11.35 7.38
C THR A 114 -7.50 12.35 6.63
N LYS A 115 -8.80 12.46 6.93
CA LYS A 115 -9.72 13.34 6.18
C LYS A 115 -9.29 14.81 6.17
N ALA A 116 -8.59 15.27 7.21
CA ALA A 116 -8.05 16.63 7.29
C ALA A 116 -6.99 16.87 6.19
N TYR A 117 -6.25 15.84 5.80
CA TYR A 117 -5.18 15.90 4.80
C TYR A 117 -5.69 15.98 3.36
N ARG A 118 -7.01 15.90 3.13
CA ARG A 118 -7.59 16.37 1.85
C ARG A 118 -7.22 17.83 1.57
N ASN A 119 -6.98 18.61 2.62
CA ASN A 119 -6.24 19.85 2.51
C ASN A 119 -4.73 19.57 2.64
N ILE A 120 -4.01 19.65 1.53
CA ILE A 120 -2.56 19.41 1.49
C ILE A 120 -1.77 20.32 2.46
N ARG A 121 -2.28 21.52 2.79
CA ARG A 121 -1.63 22.40 3.77
C ARG A 121 -1.71 21.83 5.19
N ALA A 122 -2.79 21.13 5.53
CA ALA A 122 -2.89 20.44 6.82
C ALA A 122 -1.87 19.30 6.89
N ALA A 123 -1.69 18.54 5.81
CA ALA A 123 -0.67 17.49 5.73
C ALA A 123 0.74 18.08 5.91
N VAL A 124 1.07 19.17 5.20
CA VAL A 124 2.35 19.88 5.34
C VAL A 124 2.57 20.36 6.78
N HIS A 125 1.54 20.96 7.39
CA HIS A 125 1.59 21.44 8.77
C HIS A 125 1.89 20.29 9.75
N ASP A 126 1.30 19.12 9.51
CA ASP A 126 1.50 17.92 10.35
C ASP A 126 2.76 17.13 9.96
N GLY A 127 3.61 17.70 9.10
CA GLY A 127 4.96 17.21 8.80
C GLY A 127 5.05 16.24 7.63
N PHE A 128 4.00 16.09 6.82
CA PHE A 128 4.07 15.35 5.57
C PHE A 128 4.82 16.14 4.52
N VAL A 129 5.75 15.46 3.84
CA VAL A 129 6.55 16.02 2.75
C VAL A 129 6.59 15.04 1.57
N PRO A 130 6.74 15.52 0.32
CA PRO A 130 6.92 14.64 -0.81
C PRO A 130 8.10 13.70 -0.61
N TRP A 131 7.89 12.43 -0.94
CA TRP A 131 8.88 11.36 -0.85
C TRP A 131 9.35 10.88 -2.22
N THR A 132 8.45 10.94 -3.21
CA THR A 132 8.71 10.53 -4.59
C THR A 132 8.29 11.64 -5.57
N PRO A 133 8.76 11.61 -6.83
CA PRO A 133 8.03 12.26 -7.91
C PRO A 133 6.64 11.61 -8.12
N SER A 134 5.85 12.18 -9.03
CA SER A 134 4.56 11.60 -9.42
C SER A 134 4.78 10.37 -10.33
N PHE A 135 4.08 9.28 -10.04
CA PHE A 135 4.08 8.05 -10.85
C PHE A 135 2.69 7.70 -11.35
N ARG A 136 2.63 7.11 -12.55
CA ARG A 136 1.38 6.55 -13.07
C ARG A 136 0.85 5.49 -12.11
N GLY A 137 -0.44 5.58 -11.80
CA GLY A 137 -1.10 4.64 -10.90
C GLY A 137 -1.03 5.04 -9.42
N HIS A 138 -0.14 5.95 -9.04
CA HIS A 138 0.19 6.20 -7.63
C HIS A 138 0.20 7.69 -7.25
N GLY A 139 0.40 8.57 -8.22
CA GLY A 139 0.61 9.99 -7.97
C GLY A 139 1.90 10.23 -7.20
N THR A 140 1.91 11.26 -6.38
CA THR A 140 3.04 11.62 -5.52
C THR A 140 2.84 11.00 -4.14
N HIS A 141 3.82 10.23 -3.66
CA HIS A 141 3.82 9.75 -2.28
C HIS A 141 4.34 10.85 -1.36
N TRP A 142 3.61 11.12 -0.27
CA TRP A 142 3.99 12.02 0.79
C TRP A 142 4.11 11.23 2.08
N VAL A 143 5.20 11.41 2.82
CA VAL A 143 5.46 10.71 4.08
C VAL A 143 5.56 11.71 5.21
N GLN A 144 5.06 11.34 6.39
CA GLN A 144 5.40 12.06 7.60
C GLN A 144 6.87 11.77 7.92
N ARG A 145 7.69 12.79 8.22
CA ARG A 145 9.15 12.64 8.42
C ARG A 145 9.52 11.32 9.15
N PRO A 146 10.58 10.61 8.74
CA PRO A 146 10.90 9.24 9.17
C PRO A 146 11.26 9.10 10.66
N GLU A 147 11.26 10.18 11.43
CA GLU A 147 11.41 10.13 12.89
C GLU A 147 10.07 9.95 13.63
N LYS A 148 8.94 10.22 12.95
CA LYS A 148 7.58 10.07 13.49
C LYS A 148 6.70 9.07 12.75
N GLY A 149 6.97 8.84 11.46
CA GLY A 149 6.38 7.70 10.76
C GLY A 149 6.89 6.45 11.45
N SER A 150 6.02 5.81 12.22
CA SER A 150 6.34 4.56 12.86
C SER A 150 6.81 3.61 11.77
N LEU A 151 8.09 3.29 11.78
CA LEU A 151 8.55 2.01 11.24
C LEU A 151 8.17 0.94 12.28
N GLY A 152 6.88 0.97 12.60
CA GLY A 152 6.27 0.48 13.81
C GLY A 152 5.93 -0.96 13.58
N TYR A 153 6.41 -1.80 14.48
CA TYR A 153 6.20 -3.23 14.47
C TYR A 153 4.74 -3.62 14.81
N ALA A 154 3.76 -2.74 14.59
CA ALA A 154 2.35 -3.00 14.79
C ALA A 154 1.56 -2.13 13.82
N PHE A 155 0.84 -2.79 12.92
CA PHE A 155 -0.04 -2.12 11.97
C PHE A 155 -1.21 -1.42 12.68
N ASP A 156 -1.34 -0.11 12.46
CA ASP A 156 -2.45 0.70 12.95
C ASP A 156 -3.17 1.37 11.77
N PRO A 157 -4.39 0.91 11.41
CA PRO A 157 -5.21 1.52 10.37
C PRO A 157 -5.45 3.03 10.56
N GLY A 158 -5.40 3.54 11.79
CA GLY A 158 -5.59 4.95 12.10
C GLY A 158 -4.32 5.80 11.91
N ALA A 159 -3.17 5.19 11.67
CA ALA A 159 -1.88 5.86 11.61
C ALA A 159 -1.08 5.49 10.34
N PRO A 160 -1.60 5.77 9.13
CA PRO A 160 -0.87 5.47 7.90
C PRO A 160 0.45 6.24 7.81
N GLU A 161 1.48 5.59 7.31
CA GLU A 161 2.81 6.16 7.14
C GLU A 161 2.87 7.25 6.05
N GLY A 162 1.91 7.24 5.12
CA GLY A 162 1.88 8.24 4.06
C GLY A 162 0.57 8.41 3.29
N LEU A 163 0.64 9.33 2.33
CA LEU A 163 -0.48 9.86 1.57
C LEU A 163 -0.15 9.85 0.07
N ASN A 164 -1.13 9.56 -0.78
CA ASN A 164 -1.01 9.64 -2.24
C ASN A 164 -1.81 10.82 -2.78
N TYR A 165 -1.10 11.77 -3.39
CA TYR A 165 -1.71 12.93 -4.02
C TYR A 165 -1.60 12.89 -5.55
N ASP A 166 -2.65 13.34 -6.24
CA ASP A 166 -2.57 13.61 -7.67
C ASP A 166 -1.78 14.90 -7.97
N ALA A 167 -1.58 15.19 -9.25
CA ALA A 167 -0.86 16.39 -9.70
C ALA A 167 -1.55 17.72 -9.31
N LYS A 168 -2.82 17.69 -8.90
CA LYS A 168 -3.59 18.85 -8.42
C LYS A 168 -3.57 18.96 -6.89
N GLY A 169 -2.90 18.05 -6.19
CA GLY A 169 -2.86 18.02 -4.73
C GLY A 169 -4.13 17.48 -4.10
N ARG A 170 -4.93 16.69 -4.82
CA ARG A 170 -6.07 15.95 -4.25
C ARG A 170 -5.59 14.63 -3.67
N LEU A 171 -6.03 14.31 -2.45
CA LEU A 171 -5.72 13.05 -1.77
C LEU A 171 -6.58 11.92 -2.37
N TRP A 172 -5.95 10.83 -2.78
CA TRP A 172 -6.63 9.66 -3.39
C TRP A 172 -6.54 8.41 -2.51
N ALA A 173 -5.41 8.24 -1.82
CA ALA A 173 -5.18 7.10 -0.93
C ALA A 173 -4.30 7.49 0.25
N VAL A 174 -4.31 6.60 1.23
CA VAL A 174 -3.27 6.51 2.26
C VAL A 174 -2.44 5.27 1.96
N PHE A 175 -1.23 5.21 2.48
CA PHE A 175 -0.42 4.01 2.35
C PHE A 175 0.27 3.65 3.65
N TYR A 176 0.53 2.36 3.76
CA TYR A 176 1.27 1.75 4.85
C TYR A 176 2.59 1.20 4.38
N TYR A 177 3.56 1.14 5.29
CA TYR A 177 4.92 0.71 4.99
C TYR A 177 5.39 -0.35 5.98
N SER A 178 6.05 -1.39 5.48
CA SER A 178 6.77 -2.36 6.30
C SER A 178 8.19 -2.52 5.77
N GLY A 179 9.21 -2.24 6.58
CA GLY A 179 10.60 -2.25 6.11
C GLY A 179 11.61 -1.87 7.19
N PRO A 180 12.90 -1.76 6.83
CA PRO A 180 13.98 -1.52 7.77
C PRO A 180 13.79 -0.20 8.52
N SER A 181 13.96 -0.27 9.84
CA SER A 181 13.81 0.86 10.76
C SER A 181 15.14 1.23 11.42
N PRO A 182 15.57 2.51 11.39
CA PRO A 182 16.66 2.98 12.23
C PRO A 182 16.23 3.17 13.70
N THR A 183 14.95 3.00 14.06
CA THR A 183 14.40 3.30 15.39
C THR A 183 13.51 2.18 15.93
N ARG A 184 13.63 1.91 17.23
CA ARG A 184 12.82 0.96 18.01
C ARG A 184 11.46 1.57 18.39
N LEU A 185 10.54 0.73 18.88
CA LEU A 185 9.20 1.13 19.37
C LEU A 185 9.23 2.20 20.46
N ASN A 186 10.28 2.24 21.27
CA ASN A 186 10.47 3.21 22.35
C ASN A 186 11.18 4.50 21.89
N GLY A 187 11.40 4.68 20.57
CA GLY A 187 12.08 5.84 20.00
C GLY A 187 13.60 5.78 20.01
N GLU A 188 14.21 4.72 20.59
CA GLU A 188 15.66 4.55 20.58
C GLU A 188 16.18 4.18 19.18
N LYS A 189 17.32 4.74 18.77
CA LYS A 189 17.96 4.35 17.51
C LYS A 189 18.60 2.97 17.64
N TYR A 190 18.48 2.15 16.61
CA TYR A 190 19.32 0.96 16.48
C TYR A 190 20.78 1.38 16.31
N PRO A 191 21.75 0.62 16.87
CA PRO A 191 23.15 0.77 16.52
C PRO A 191 23.35 0.75 14.99
N PRO A 192 24.32 1.50 14.43
CA PRO A 192 24.65 1.42 13.00
C PRO A 192 24.96 -0.04 12.60
N GLY A 193 24.06 -0.65 11.82
CA GLY A 193 24.12 -2.08 11.43
C GLY A 193 22.96 -2.94 11.92
N ASP A 194 22.28 -2.55 13.00
CA ASP A 194 21.10 -3.23 13.54
C ASP A 194 19.79 -2.67 13.00
N SER A 195 19.83 -1.52 12.32
CA SER A 195 18.67 -0.84 11.69
C SER A 195 17.99 -1.63 10.56
N PHE A 196 18.53 -2.81 10.26
CA PHE A 196 18.19 -3.63 9.10
C PHE A 196 17.86 -5.08 9.52
N VAL A 197 17.40 -5.29 10.76
CA VAL A 197 16.90 -6.62 11.16
C VAL A 197 15.83 -7.05 10.15
N PRO A 198 16.00 -8.20 9.47
CA PRO A 198 15.05 -8.67 8.47
C PRO A 198 13.68 -8.89 9.12
N PHE A 199 12.66 -8.42 8.40
CA PHE A 199 11.22 -8.56 8.59
C PHE A 199 10.80 -9.61 9.65
N ALA A 200 10.50 -9.15 10.87
CA ALA A 200 9.85 -9.98 11.88
C ALA A 200 8.33 -10.08 11.63
N HIS A 201 7.74 -9.14 10.87
CA HIS A 201 6.36 -9.26 10.41
C HIS A 201 6.34 -10.10 9.15
N LEU A 202 6.02 -11.38 9.33
CA LEU A 202 5.36 -12.15 8.29
C LEU A 202 4.07 -11.39 7.93
N TYR A 203 3.73 -11.37 6.65
CA TYR A 203 2.65 -10.66 5.95
C TYR A 203 1.21 -10.82 6.51
N GLY A 204 0.99 -10.69 7.81
CA GLY A 204 -0.27 -10.98 8.51
C GLY A 204 -0.80 -9.87 9.41
N GLU A 205 -0.12 -8.72 9.50
CA GLU A 205 -0.59 -7.54 10.23
C GLU A 205 -1.09 -6.48 9.25
N GLY A 206 -1.97 -6.87 8.35
CA GLY A 206 -2.63 -5.96 7.43
C GLY A 206 -3.95 -5.42 7.99
N PHE A 207 -4.77 -4.83 7.12
CA PHE A 207 -6.18 -4.74 7.44
C PHE A 207 -6.77 -6.15 7.61
N SER A 208 -7.85 -6.24 8.37
CA SER A 208 -8.54 -7.49 8.61
C SER A 208 -9.11 -8.07 7.32
N GLY A 209 -8.81 -9.34 7.06
CA GLY A 209 -9.24 -10.07 5.87
C GLY A 209 -8.07 -10.45 4.98
N GLU A 210 -8.39 -10.83 3.74
CA GLU A 210 -7.41 -11.32 2.75
C GLU A 210 -7.27 -10.36 1.56
N GLN A 211 -7.81 -9.14 1.67
CA GLN A 211 -7.93 -8.21 0.54
C GLN A 211 -6.69 -7.32 0.38
N ASP A 212 -5.83 -7.26 1.39
CA ASP A 212 -4.61 -6.48 1.36
C ASP A 212 -3.69 -6.94 0.24
N VAL A 213 -3.27 -5.99 -0.59
CA VAL A 213 -2.32 -6.25 -1.67
C VAL A 213 -1.01 -5.53 -1.38
N TRP A 214 -0.23 -6.13 -0.49
CA TRP A 214 1.14 -5.72 -0.22
C TRP A 214 2.02 -5.95 -1.46
N HIS A 215 2.80 -4.94 -1.85
CA HIS A 215 3.80 -5.08 -2.89
C HIS A 215 5.17 -4.64 -2.37
N HIS A 216 6.22 -5.23 -2.92
CA HIS A 216 7.59 -4.98 -2.49
C HIS A 216 8.29 -3.95 -3.38
N HIS A 217 9.24 -3.25 -2.79
CA HIS A 217 10.24 -2.44 -3.47
C HIS A 217 11.62 -2.90 -3.04
N ASN A 218 12.54 -3.00 -3.98
CA ASN A 218 13.90 -3.51 -3.75
C ASN A 218 14.95 -2.54 -4.28
N GLY A 219 16.07 -2.40 -3.57
CA GLY A 219 17.23 -1.61 -3.99
C GLY A 219 16.85 -0.17 -4.36
N VAL A 220 16.05 0.47 -3.50
CA VAL A 220 15.47 1.79 -3.77
C VAL A 220 16.49 2.88 -3.50
N CYS A 221 16.71 3.73 -4.49
CA CYS A 221 17.54 4.91 -4.43
C CYS A 221 16.69 6.17 -4.53
N PHE A 222 16.77 6.99 -3.49
CA PHE A 222 16.19 8.32 -3.43
C PHE A 222 17.27 9.36 -3.67
N THR A 223 17.00 10.35 -4.50
CA THR A 223 17.87 11.53 -4.66
C THR A 223 17.05 12.82 -4.51
N GLY A 224 17.66 13.86 -3.94
CA GLY A 224 17.00 15.12 -3.59
C GLY A 224 16.17 15.07 -2.31
N LEU A 225 16.19 13.93 -1.59
CA LEU A 225 15.40 13.71 -0.39
C LEU A 225 16.18 14.14 0.86
N ASN A 226 16.10 15.42 1.21
CA ASN A 226 16.72 15.98 2.40
C ASN A 226 15.73 16.01 3.57
N TYR A 227 15.96 15.21 4.62
CA TYR A 227 15.03 15.20 5.78
C TYR A 227 15.21 16.40 6.72
N GLU A 228 16.38 17.04 6.71
CA GLU A 228 16.64 18.25 7.47
C GLU A 228 16.00 19.48 6.80
N GLN A 229 16.03 19.51 5.47
CA GLN A 229 15.49 20.58 4.62
C GLN A 229 14.61 20.01 3.49
N PRO A 230 13.44 19.43 3.82
CA PRO A 230 12.61 18.76 2.82
C PRO A 230 12.03 19.74 1.80
N THR A 231 12.12 19.38 0.52
CA THR A 231 11.51 20.12 -0.58
C THR A 231 10.03 19.80 -0.72
N LEU A 232 9.17 20.81 -0.90
CA LEU A 232 7.77 20.61 -1.31
C LEU A 232 7.61 20.43 -2.83
N ALA A 233 8.70 20.59 -3.60
CA ALA A 233 8.70 20.37 -5.03
C ALA A 233 9.04 18.91 -5.36
N ALA A 234 8.03 18.05 -5.40
CA ALA A 234 8.16 16.61 -5.70
C ALA A 234 8.96 16.32 -6.98
N ARG A 235 8.87 17.18 -8.01
CA ARG A 235 9.64 17.06 -9.27
C ARG A 235 11.16 17.16 -9.10
N LYS A 236 11.65 17.66 -7.97
CA LYS A 236 13.09 17.71 -7.65
C LYS A 236 13.60 16.40 -7.04
N LEU A 237 12.69 15.49 -6.73
CA LEU A 237 13.00 14.17 -6.21
C LEU A 237 13.17 13.20 -7.38
N SER A 238 14.03 12.21 -7.18
CA SER A 238 14.03 11.01 -8.01
C SER A 238 13.97 9.78 -7.12
N PHE A 239 13.21 8.80 -7.60
CA PHE A 239 13.06 7.49 -7.02
C PHE A 239 13.38 6.48 -8.12
N ARG A 240 14.35 5.62 -7.84
CA ARG A 240 14.76 4.52 -8.71
C ARG A 240 14.84 3.26 -7.87
N GLN A 241 14.65 2.11 -8.45
CA GLN A 241 14.67 0.83 -7.75
C GLN A 241 15.38 -0.22 -8.58
N GLY A 242 15.74 -1.34 -7.94
CA GLY A 242 16.58 -2.36 -8.57
C GLY A 242 18.04 -1.96 -8.66
N LEU A 243 18.50 -1.09 -7.77
CA LEU A 243 19.87 -0.59 -7.75
C LEU A 243 20.65 -1.17 -6.57
N SER A 244 21.91 -1.50 -6.80
CA SER A 244 22.86 -1.77 -5.72
C SER A 244 23.26 -0.50 -4.98
N PRO A 245 23.78 -0.61 -3.75
CA PRO A 245 24.34 0.53 -3.03
C PRO A 245 25.39 1.28 -3.84
N LYS A 246 26.25 0.57 -4.59
CA LYS A 246 27.28 1.18 -5.44
C LYS A 246 26.71 1.94 -6.64
N GLN A 247 25.57 1.50 -7.16
CA GLN A 247 24.87 2.19 -8.25
C GLN A 247 24.09 3.42 -7.75
N CYS A 248 23.66 3.42 -6.48
CA CYS A 248 22.91 4.51 -5.88
C CYS A 248 23.79 5.58 -5.22
N LEU A 249 24.80 5.16 -4.45
CA LEU A 249 25.57 6.03 -3.56
C LEU A 249 26.91 6.43 -4.20
N PRO A 250 27.35 7.69 -4.04
CA PRO A 250 28.69 8.09 -4.43
C PRO A 250 29.75 7.32 -3.62
N ALA A 251 30.92 7.08 -4.23
CA ALA A 251 32.00 6.30 -3.61
C ALA A 251 32.42 6.84 -2.22
N SER A 252 32.34 8.15 -2.01
CA SER A 252 32.62 8.80 -0.72
C SER A 252 31.60 8.49 0.38
N ALA A 253 30.33 8.27 0.03
CA ALA A 253 29.29 7.84 0.98
C ALA A 253 29.46 6.36 1.34
N VAL A 254 29.83 5.53 0.37
CA VAL A 254 30.17 4.12 0.58
C VAL A 254 31.35 3.98 1.57
N ALA A 255 32.40 4.78 1.38
CA ALA A 255 33.59 4.75 2.24
C ALA A 255 33.33 5.18 3.69
N LYS A 256 32.26 5.95 3.96
CA LYS A 256 31.88 6.42 5.30
C LYS A 256 30.85 5.54 6.02
N GLY A 257 30.38 4.46 5.37
CA GLY A 257 29.39 3.53 5.93
C GLY A 257 27.96 4.05 5.88
N LEU A 258 27.23 3.67 4.82
CA LEU A 258 25.81 3.98 4.58
C LEU A 258 25.49 5.51 4.61
N PRO A 259 24.31 5.99 4.16
CA PRO A 259 24.26 7.32 3.54
C PRO A 259 24.46 8.44 4.56
N VAL A 260 25.65 9.05 4.53
CA VAL A 260 26.03 10.24 5.28
C VAL A 260 25.76 11.53 4.48
N SER A 261 25.23 11.41 3.25
CA SER A 261 24.81 12.56 2.44
C SER A 261 23.33 12.85 2.69
N PRO A 262 22.96 14.10 3.00
CA PRO A 262 21.58 14.43 3.34
C PRO A 262 20.61 14.21 2.17
N ASP A 263 21.08 14.19 0.92
CA ASP A 263 20.21 14.21 -0.27
C ASP A 263 20.12 12.88 -1.03
N VAL A 264 20.87 11.84 -0.64
CA VAL A 264 20.84 10.53 -1.31
C VAL A 264 20.68 9.41 -0.31
N LYS A 265 19.64 8.59 -0.46
CA LYS A 265 19.34 7.46 0.44
C LYS A 265 19.14 6.19 -0.37
N TRP A 266 19.77 5.10 0.07
CA TRP A 266 19.52 3.76 -0.44
C TRP A 266 18.76 2.93 0.60
N THR A 267 17.75 2.17 0.17
CA THR A 267 16.95 1.26 1.01
C THR A 267 16.91 -0.13 0.37
N PRO A 268 17.31 -1.20 1.09
CA PRO A 268 17.46 -2.54 0.51
C PRO A 268 16.15 -3.16 0.06
N GLN A 269 15.13 -3.13 0.93
CA GLN A 269 13.79 -3.62 0.63
C GLN A 269 12.79 -2.94 1.54
N PHE A 270 11.57 -2.72 1.05
CA PHE A 270 10.40 -2.51 1.88
C PHE A 270 9.13 -3.00 1.17
N HIS A 271 8.05 -3.12 1.91
CA HIS A 271 6.71 -3.40 1.41
C HIS A 271 5.83 -2.18 1.62
N MET A 272 4.90 -1.99 0.70
CA MET A 272 3.90 -0.94 0.77
C MET A 272 2.51 -1.53 0.50
N LEU A 273 1.52 -0.98 1.20
CA LEU A 273 0.11 -1.27 1.00
C LEU A 273 -0.61 0.05 0.78
N HIS A 274 -1.41 0.16 -0.28
CA HIS A 274 -2.26 1.34 -0.52
C HIS A 274 -3.69 1.04 -0.09
N ALA A 275 -4.37 2.03 0.49
CA ALA A 275 -5.81 2.00 0.73
C ALA A 275 -6.47 3.19 0.00
N TRP A 276 -7.12 2.90 -1.13
CA TRP A 276 -7.82 3.85 -2.01
C TRP A 276 -9.19 4.23 -1.44
N ILE A 277 -9.19 5.01 -0.36
CA ILE A 277 -10.42 5.36 0.38
C ILE A 277 -11.04 6.71 -0.04
N TYR A 278 -10.31 7.55 -0.79
CA TYR A 278 -10.80 8.88 -1.18
C TYR A 278 -11.30 8.95 -2.62
N GLU A 279 -10.76 8.12 -3.51
CA GLU A 279 -11.17 7.99 -4.91
C GLU A 279 -11.41 6.53 -5.25
N LEU A 280 -12.43 6.28 -6.08
CA LEU A 280 -12.95 4.94 -6.31
C LEU A 280 -12.05 4.18 -7.27
N ASN A 281 -11.36 3.16 -6.75
CA ASN A 281 -10.49 2.34 -7.55
C ASN A 281 -11.24 1.12 -8.12
N ARG A 282 -11.44 1.10 -9.44
CA ARG A 282 -12.05 -0.06 -10.12
C ARG A 282 -11.26 -1.36 -9.98
N CYS A 283 -10.00 -1.31 -9.58
CA CYS A 283 -9.20 -2.49 -9.33
C CYS A 283 -9.32 -3.00 -7.88
N GLY A 284 -10.02 -2.28 -7.01
CA GLY A 284 -10.24 -2.61 -5.61
C GLY A 284 -9.61 -1.63 -4.64
N THR A 285 -10.15 -1.58 -3.41
CA THR A 285 -9.72 -0.68 -2.32
C THR A 285 -8.24 -0.82 -1.97
N PHE A 286 -7.66 -2.01 -2.13
CA PHE A 286 -6.26 -2.30 -1.80
C PHE A 286 -5.38 -2.63 -3.00
N ALA A 287 -5.88 -2.40 -4.23
CA ALA A 287 -5.12 -2.73 -5.44
C ALA A 287 -3.75 -2.05 -5.46
N HIS A 288 -2.78 -2.65 -6.15
CA HIS A 288 -1.43 -2.06 -6.27
C HIS A 288 -1.42 -0.63 -6.80
N ALA A 289 -2.33 -0.32 -7.74
CA ALA A 289 -2.36 0.97 -8.40
C ALA A 289 -3.77 1.39 -8.78
N HIS A 290 -3.97 2.69 -8.94
CA HIS A 290 -5.21 3.28 -9.42
C HIS A 290 -5.09 3.68 -10.89
N PRO A 291 -5.81 3.05 -11.84
CA PRO A 291 -5.59 3.23 -13.28
C PRO A 291 -5.71 4.68 -13.77
N ASP A 292 -6.59 5.45 -13.14
CA ASP A 292 -6.86 6.85 -13.50
C ASP A 292 -6.00 7.87 -12.75
N LEU A 293 -5.15 7.43 -11.82
CA LEU A 293 -4.26 8.33 -11.07
C LEU A 293 -3.01 8.64 -11.89
N ALA A 294 -2.83 9.93 -12.17
CA ALA A 294 -1.65 10.47 -12.85
C ALA A 294 -1.30 9.72 -14.16
N PRO A 295 -2.26 9.55 -15.10
CA PRO A 295 -2.08 8.69 -16.27
C PRO A 295 -0.97 9.16 -17.23
N SER A 296 -0.61 10.45 -17.17
CA SER A 296 0.46 11.07 -17.95
C SER A 296 1.83 11.05 -17.25
N SER A 297 1.90 10.62 -15.98
CA SER A 297 3.18 10.46 -15.29
C SER A 297 3.93 9.23 -15.85
N PRO A 298 5.27 9.19 -15.74
CA PRO A 298 6.01 7.99 -16.09
C PRO A 298 5.59 6.82 -15.20
N PRO A 299 5.69 5.57 -15.69
CA PRO A 299 5.61 4.41 -14.81
C PRO A 299 6.79 4.43 -13.82
N LEU A 300 6.68 3.66 -12.75
CA LEU A 300 7.80 3.43 -11.86
C LEU A 300 8.90 2.68 -12.63
N GLU A 301 10.05 3.31 -12.83
CA GLU A 301 11.19 2.67 -13.49
C GLU A 301 11.75 1.56 -12.59
N SER A 302 11.76 0.32 -13.09
CA SER A 302 12.52 -0.78 -12.51
C SER A 302 13.61 -1.20 -13.49
N SER A 303 14.87 -1.23 -13.03
CA SER A 303 15.99 -1.75 -13.83
C SER A 303 16.16 -3.26 -13.72
N LEU A 304 15.29 -3.95 -12.96
CA LEU A 304 15.36 -5.41 -12.83
C LEU A 304 14.67 -6.09 -14.02
N PRO A 305 15.26 -7.15 -14.58
CA PRO A 305 14.57 -7.99 -15.55
C PRO A 305 13.23 -8.47 -14.99
N LYS A 306 12.20 -8.52 -15.84
CA LYS A 306 10.96 -9.22 -15.49
C LYS A 306 11.28 -10.71 -15.38
N GLU A 307 11.41 -11.23 -14.17
CA GLU A 307 11.51 -12.67 -13.94
C GLU A 307 10.18 -13.21 -13.43
N ASN A 308 9.77 -14.40 -13.88
CA ASN A 308 8.60 -15.14 -13.38
C ASN A 308 8.91 -15.73 -12.00
N VAL A 309 9.05 -14.85 -11.03
CA VAL A 309 9.16 -15.18 -9.62
C VAL A 309 7.88 -14.80 -8.93
N ASP A 310 7.47 -15.61 -7.97
CA ASP A 310 6.41 -15.26 -7.03
C ASP A 310 6.68 -13.85 -6.44
N PRO A 311 5.73 -12.91 -6.49
CA PRO A 311 5.91 -11.56 -5.93
C PRO A 311 6.13 -11.55 -4.41
N GLN A 312 5.86 -12.66 -3.71
CA GLN A 312 6.22 -12.86 -2.30
C GLN A 312 7.66 -13.35 -2.14
N ASN A 313 8.23 -13.90 -3.20
CA ASN A 313 9.63 -14.30 -3.20
C ASN A 313 10.54 -13.09 -3.47
N PRO A 314 11.71 -13.08 -2.84
CA PRO A 314 12.79 -12.20 -3.23
C PRO A 314 13.02 -12.28 -4.74
N HIS A 315 13.33 -11.16 -5.38
CA HIS A 315 13.86 -11.21 -6.74
C HIS A 315 15.09 -12.17 -6.77
N PRO A 316 15.25 -13.08 -7.75
CA PRO A 316 16.32 -14.09 -7.80
C PRO A 316 17.73 -13.51 -7.87
N ALA A 317 17.86 -12.29 -8.41
CA ALA A 317 19.09 -11.49 -8.29
C ALA A 317 19.44 -11.10 -6.83
N TYR A 318 18.49 -11.18 -5.90
CA TYR A 318 18.57 -10.75 -4.49
C TYR A 318 17.84 -11.73 -3.53
N PRO A 319 18.23 -13.02 -3.46
CA PRO A 319 17.48 -14.03 -2.71
C PRO A 319 17.50 -13.78 -1.18
N PHE A 320 16.39 -13.38 -0.57
CA PHE A 320 16.27 -13.20 0.90
C PHE A 320 16.39 -14.52 1.69
N ALA A 321 16.45 -15.69 1.04
CA ALA A 321 16.82 -16.92 1.74
C ALA A 321 18.35 -17.01 2.04
N ARG A 322 19.21 -16.23 1.35
CA ARG A 322 20.69 -16.33 1.46
C ARG A 322 21.49 -15.02 1.25
N GLY A 323 20.85 -13.86 1.04
CA GLY A 323 21.54 -12.62 0.60
C GLY A 323 21.07 -11.31 1.26
N THR A 324 20.43 -11.38 2.43
CA THR A 324 19.49 -10.38 2.99
C THR A 324 20.04 -9.02 3.43
N MET A 325 21.28 -8.96 3.84
CA MET A 325 21.95 -7.75 4.34
C MET A 325 23.45 -8.04 4.35
N CYS A 326 23.80 -9.28 4.66
CA CYS A 326 25.16 -9.79 4.61
C CYS A 326 25.81 -9.72 3.23
N SER A 327 25.08 -10.04 2.16
CA SER A 327 25.57 -9.89 0.78
C SER A 327 25.77 -8.41 0.44
N TRP A 328 24.80 -7.56 0.79
CA TRP A 328 24.82 -6.12 0.54
C TRP A 328 25.92 -5.37 1.33
N LEU A 329 26.02 -5.64 2.63
CA LEU A 329 27.12 -5.18 3.47
C LEU A 329 28.45 -5.77 2.98
N GLY A 330 28.45 -6.98 2.43
CA GLY A 330 29.59 -7.57 1.71
C GLY A 330 30.05 -6.74 0.51
N GLU A 331 29.14 -6.25 -0.33
CA GLU A 331 29.50 -5.35 -1.43
C GLU A 331 30.17 -4.06 -0.94
N LEU A 332 29.79 -3.59 0.25
CA LEU A 332 30.34 -2.42 0.92
C LEU A 332 31.60 -2.72 1.75
N GLY A 333 32.04 -3.99 1.84
CA GLY A 333 33.17 -4.41 2.68
C GLY A 333 32.90 -4.39 4.19
N GLN A 334 31.63 -4.41 4.59
CA GLN A 334 31.15 -4.15 5.96
C GLN A 334 30.37 -5.35 6.55
N VAL A 335 30.79 -6.59 6.27
CA VAL A 335 30.10 -7.81 6.72
C VAL A 335 30.15 -7.94 8.25
N PRO A 336 29.02 -7.81 8.98
CA PRO A 336 29.00 -7.96 10.43
C PRO A 336 29.26 -9.42 10.86
N PRO A 337 29.75 -9.67 12.09
CA PRO A 337 30.03 -11.03 12.55
C PRO A 337 28.83 -12.00 12.51
N PHE A 338 27.60 -11.51 12.68
CA PHE A 338 26.40 -12.35 12.57
C PHE A 338 26.18 -12.88 11.14
N CYS A 339 26.69 -12.18 10.13
CA CYS A 339 26.67 -12.60 8.74
C CYS A 339 27.70 -13.71 8.42
N VAL A 340 28.65 -13.95 9.32
CA VAL A 340 29.73 -14.93 9.13
C VAL A 340 29.40 -16.27 9.82
N ARG A 341 28.43 -16.29 10.75
CA ARG A 341 28.17 -17.43 11.67
C ARG A 341 27.08 -18.42 11.22
N GLN A 342 26.39 -18.19 10.11
CA GLN A 342 25.34 -19.09 9.60
C GLN A 342 25.77 -19.77 8.28
N LYS A 343 26.82 -20.59 8.34
CA LYS A 343 27.17 -21.51 7.25
C LYS A 343 26.34 -22.77 7.29
#